data_AF-A0A351F3Q8-F1
#
_entry.id   AF-A0A351F3Q8-F1
#
_cell.length_a   1.000
_cell.length_b   1.000
_cell.length_c   1.000
_cell.angle_alpha   90.00
_cell.angle_beta   90.00
_cell.angle_gamma   90.00
#
_symmetry.space_group_name_H-M   'P 1'
#
loop_
_entity.id
_entity.type
_entity.pdbx_description
1 polymer ?
#
loop_
_entity_poly.entity_id
_entity_poly.type
_entity_poly.pdbx_seq_one_letter_code
_entity_poly.pdbx_strand_id
1 'polypeptide(L)'
;MNYVISNLSIVPTAAKRNRLIEQVEKLVKKLQILPDHYIYSEVLKLNIFKINNQEYRISCSLKLKNNLVFLSESGKDISAVANELFDKFRQKVATQLEKERLFYASKTQRERKENFESYFSDLDAFQQNQDEV
;
A
#
# COMPACT_ATOMS: atom_id res chain seq x y z
N MET A 1 0.78 -0.08 -14.15
CA MET A 1 1.80 -0.29 -13.09
C MET A 1 3.10 -0.86 -13.67
N ASN A 2 4.16 -0.05 -13.65
CA ASN A 2 5.53 -0.35 -14.03
C ASN A 2 6.37 -0.81 -12.82
N TYR A 3 7.57 -1.34 -13.05
CA TYR A 3 8.52 -1.67 -11.98
C TYR A 3 9.96 -1.33 -12.37
N VAL A 4 10.79 -1.12 -11.35
CA VAL A 4 12.24 -0.90 -11.49
C VAL A 4 12.96 -1.79 -10.49
N ILE A 5 13.97 -2.53 -10.96
CA ILE A 5 14.84 -3.36 -10.12
C ILE A 5 16.25 -2.77 -10.14
N SER A 6 16.67 -2.18 -9.03
CA SER A 6 18.04 -1.69 -8.86
C SER A 6 18.97 -2.83 -8.48
N ASN A 7 20.21 -2.79 -8.99
CA ASN A 7 21.30 -3.70 -8.64
C ASN A 7 21.03 -5.19 -8.95
N LEU A 8 20.31 -5.49 -10.03
CA LEU A 8 20.06 -6.86 -10.47
C LEU A 8 21.36 -7.66 -10.76
N SER A 9 22.46 -6.97 -11.09
CA SER A 9 23.79 -7.57 -11.31
C SER A 9 24.38 -8.24 -10.06
N ILE A 10 23.92 -7.88 -8.86
CA ILE A 10 24.35 -8.53 -7.59
C ILE A 10 23.92 -10.00 -7.54
N VAL A 11 22.88 -10.36 -8.29
CA VAL A 11 22.36 -11.74 -8.33
C VAL A 11 23.27 -12.60 -9.22
N PRO A 12 23.94 -13.62 -8.65
CA PRO A 12 25.11 -14.23 -9.28
C PRO A 12 24.77 -14.95 -10.58
N THR A 13 23.65 -15.65 -10.68
CA THR A 13 23.30 -16.46 -11.86
C THR A 13 22.16 -15.85 -12.67
N ALA A 14 22.25 -15.98 -14.00
CA ALA A 14 21.19 -15.53 -14.92
C ALA A 14 19.85 -16.22 -14.62
N ALA A 15 19.86 -17.51 -14.27
CA ALA A 15 18.65 -18.25 -13.87
C ALA A 15 17.97 -17.63 -12.63
N LYS A 16 18.74 -17.22 -11.60
CA LYS A 16 18.19 -16.55 -10.41
C LYS A 16 17.68 -15.15 -10.74
N ARG A 17 18.34 -14.42 -11.65
CA ARG A 17 17.86 -13.12 -12.15
C ARG A 17 16.51 -13.24 -12.84
N ASN A 18 16.39 -14.17 -13.79
CA ASN A 18 15.15 -14.40 -14.53
C ASN A 18 14.02 -14.82 -13.59
N ARG A 19 14.29 -15.73 -12.64
CA ARG A 19 13.30 -16.14 -11.63
C ARG A 19 12.84 -14.97 -10.76
N LEU A 20 13.75 -14.08 -10.35
CA LEU A 20 13.39 -12.88 -9.60
C LEU A 20 12.51 -11.93 -10.44
N ILE A 21 12.86 -11.73 -11.71
CA ILE A 21 12.05 -10.91 -12.64
C ILE A 21 10.64 -11.49 -12.75
N GLU A 22 10.50 -12.80 -12.98
CA GLU A 22 9.18 -13.47 -13.04
C GLU A 22 8.38 -13.30 -11.74
N GLN A 23 9.04 -13.37 -10.59
CA GLN A 23 8.38 -13.14 -9.29
C GLN A 23 7.91 -11.69 -9.14
N VAL A 24 8.71 -10.72 -9.60
CA VAL A 24 8.32 -9.30 -9.60
C VAL A 24 7.15 -9.07 -10.55
N GLU A 25 7.16 -9.65 -11.75
CA GLU A 25 6.04 -9.55 -12.69
C GLU A 25 4.75 -10.14 -12.11
N LYS A 26 4.83 -11.29 -11.43
CA LYS A 26 3.70 -11.90 -10.72
C LYS A 26 3.18 -10.97 -9.62
N LEU A 27 4.06 -10.31 -8.87
CA LEU A 27 3.68 -9.33 -7.86
C LEU A 27 2.98 -8.13 -8.50
N VAL A 28 3.54 -7.56 -9.56
CA VAL A 28 2.97 -6.40 -10.27
C VAL A 28 1.58 -6.73 -10.82
N LYS A 29 1.39 -7.89 -11.47
CA LYS A 29 0.07 -8.33 -11.95
C LYS A 29 -0.97 -8.40 -10.83
N LYS A 30 -0.58 -8.87 -9.64
CA LYS A 30 -1.47 -8.91 -8.48
C LYS A 30 -1.77 -7.52 -7.92
N LEU A 31 -0.81 -6.60 -7.96
CA LEU A 31 -0.99 -5.22 -7.52
C LEU A 31 -1.77 -4.36 -8.52
N GLN A 32 -1.79 -4.71 -9.81
CA GLN A 32 -2.61 -4.04 -10.83
C GLN A 32 -4.12 -4.20 -10.61
N ILE A 33 -4.56 -5.18 -9.82
CA ILE A 33 -5.97 -5.36 -9.46
C ILE A 33 -6.45 -4.24 -8.52
N LEU A 34 -5.52 -3.50 -7.90
CA LEU A 34 -5.85 -2.42 -6.99
C LEU A 34 -6.47 -1.25 -7.75
N PRO A 35 -7.56 -0.64 -7.24
CA PRO A 35 -8.17 0.51 -7.90
C PRO A 35 -7.22 1.70 -8.03
N ASP A 36 -7.22 2.36 -9.19
CA ASP A 36 -6.33 3.49 -9.53
C ASP A 36 -6.39 4.64 -8.52
N HIS A 37 -7.53 4.82 -7.84
CA HIS A 37 -7.68 5.89 -6.87
C HIS A 37 -6.83 5.73 -5.60
N TYR A 38 -6.26 4.55 -5.34
CA TYR A 38 -5.33 4.33 -4.22
C TYR A 38 -3.86 4.51 -4.59
N ILE A 39 -3.51 4.41 -5.88
CA ILE A 39 -2.11 4.41 -6.34
C ILE A 39 -1.71 5.84 -6.74
N TYR A 40 -0.54 6.29 -6.26
CA TYR A 40 0.04 7.59 -6.65
C TYR A 40 1.21 7.42 -7.61
N SER A 41 2.10 6.49 -7.29
CA SER A 41 3.17 6.06 -8.18
C SER A 41 2.82 4.71 -8.73
N GLU A 42 2.64 4.64 -10.04
CA GLU A 42 2.54 3.38 -10.76
C GLU A 42 3.85 2.59 -10.82
N VAL A 43 4.92 3.05 -10.17
CA VAL A 43 6.22 2.38 -10.19
C VAL A 43 6.47 1.66 -8.88
N LEU A 44 6.58 0.33 -8.95
CA LEU A 44 7.16 -0.52 -7.90
C LEU A 44 8.68 -0.43 -7.94
N LYS A 45 9.33 -0.05 -6.84
CA LYS A 45 10.79 -0.03 -6.78
C LYS A 45 11.30 -1.20 -5.94
N LEU A 46 12.20 -1.99 -6.53
CA LEU A 46 12.95 -3.01 -5.83
C LEU A 46 14.42 -2.64 -5.78
N ASN A 47 15.06 -2.83 -4.63
CA ASN A 47 16.50 -2.68 -4.51
C ASN A 47 17.11 -3.95 -3.91
N ILE A 48 18.19 -4.41 -4.51
CA ILE A 48 18.94 -5.57 -4.06
C ILE A 48 20.26 -5.06 -3.47
N PHE A 49 20.61 -5.60 -2.31
CA PHE A 49 21.87 -5.33 -1.63
C PHE A 49 22.52 -6.65 -1.26
N LYS A 50 23.85 -6.70 -1.34
CA LYS A 50 24.65 -7.77 -0.77
C LYS A 50 25.14 -7.31 0.60
N ILE A 51 24.72 -7.97 1.67
CA ILE A 51 25.14 -7.61 3.03
C ILE A 51 26.55 -8.16 3.28
N ASN A 52 26.78 -9.42 2.92
CA ASN A 52 28.05 -10.11 3.06
C ASN A 52 28.20 -11.16 1.94
N ASN A 53 29.23 -12.01 1.99
CA ASN A 53 29.45 -13.02 0.95
C ASN A 53 28.33 -14.06 0.81
N GLN A 54 27.48 -14.22 1.82
CA GLN A 54 26.46 -15.27 1.87
C GLN A 54 25.02 -14.73 1.94
N GLU A 55 24.82 -13.45 2.22
CA GLU A 55 23.53 -12.87 2.57
C GLU A 55 23.18 -11.66 1.70
N TYR A 56 21.92 -11.65 1.26
CA TYR A 56 21.32 -10.62 0.44
C TYR A 56 20.20 -9.94 1.21
N ARG A 57 19.96 -8.68 0.90
CA ARG A 57 18.77 -7.94 1.32
C ARG A 57 18.03 -7.46 0.10
N ILE A 58 16.73 -7.68 0.08
CA ILE A 58 15.83 -7.16 -0.95
C ILE A 58 14.87 -6.21 -0.26
N SER A 59 14.73 -5.00 -0.80
CA SER A 59 13.69 -4.06 -0.38
C SER A 59 12.72 -3.78 -1.51
N CYS A 60 11.47 -3.53 -1.14
CA CYS A 60 10.38 -3.22 -2.04
C CYS A 60 9.65 -1.96 -1.53
N SER A 61 9.35 -1.04 -2.44
CA SER A 61 8.57 0.14 -2.12
C SER A 61 7.54 0.50 -3.19
N LEU A 62 6.37 0.92 -2.73
CA LEU A 62 5.26 1.40 -3.53
C LEU A 62 4.68 2.65 -2.87
N LYS A 63 4.55 3.73 -3.65
CA LYS A 63 3.94 4.97 -3.16
C LYS A 63 2.45 4.99 -3.51
N LEU A 64 1.64 4.88 -2.47
CA LEU A 64 0.19 5.12 -2.50
C LEU A 64 -0.07 6.63 -2.37
N LYS A 65 -1.31 7.09 -2.58
CA LYS A 65 -1.66 8.53 -2.48
C LYS A 65 -1.33 9.13 -1.12
N ASN A 66 -1.65 8.41 -0.05
CA ASN A 66 -1.53 8.94 1.30
C ASN A 66 -0.36 8.34 2.07
N ASN A 67 0.33 7.32 1.53
CA ASN A 67 1.39 6.62 2.25
C ASN A 67 2.45 5.99 1.34
N LEU A 68 3.64 5.78 1.88
CA LEU A 68 4.69 4.95 1.28
C LEU A 68 4.69 3.57 1.95
N VAL A 69 4.38 2.53 1.18
CA VAL A 69 4.56 1.15 1.66
C VAL A 69 6.00 0.74 1.36
N PHE A 70 6.76 0.46 2.41
CA PHE A 70 8.13 -0.04 2.33
C PHE A 70 8.26 -1.33 3.17
N LEU A 71 8.98 -2.30 2.62
CA LEU A 71 9.37 -3.51 3.32
C LEU A 71 10.76 -3.97 2.83
N SER A 72 11.54 -4.59 3.72
CA SER A 72 12.82 -5.20 3.37
C SER A 72 13.02 -6.51 4.11
N GLU A 73 13.59 -7.49 3.44
CA GLU A 73 13.91 -8.80 4.01
C GLU A 73 15.34 -9.18 3.66
N SER A 74 15.99 -9.95 4.55
CA SER A 74 17.38 -10.39 4.39
C SER A 74 17.48 -11.91 4.53
N GLY A 75 18.41 -12.53 3.82
CA GLY A 75 18.64 -13.97 3.93
C GLY A 75 19.65 -14.50 2.91
N LYS A 76 19.98 -15.78 3.07
CA LYS A 76 21.03 -16.43 2.26
C LYS A 76 20.57 -16.81 0.86
N ASP A 77 19.34 -17.29 0.72
CA ASP A 77 18.74 -17.59 -0.57
C ASP A 77 17.85 -16.44 -1.04
N ILE A 78 18.32 -15.73 -2.07
CA ILE A 78 17.62 -14.61 -2.69
C ILE A 78 16.21 -14.98 -3.17
N SER A 79 16.00 -16.24 -3.61
CA SER A 79 14.71 -16.67 -4.16
C SER A 79 13.67 -16.83 -3.05
N ALA A 80 14.10 -17.36 -1.90
CA ALA A 80 13.27 -17.50 -0.70
C ALA A 80 12.96 -16.12 -0.11
N VAL A 81 13.99 -15.26 0.02
CA VAL A 81 13.84 -13.88 0.51
C VAL A 81 12.86 -13.09 -0.37
N ALA A 82 12.94 -13.22 -1.69
CA ALA A 82 12.02 -12.55 -2.61
C ALA A 82 10.56 -13.02 -2.42
N ASN A 83 10.33 -14.33 -2.32
CA ASN A 83 8.98 -14.86 -2.09
C ASN A 83 8.38 -14.35 -0.78
N GLU A 84 9.14 -14.46 0.31
CA GLU A 84 8.69 -14.01 1.63
C GLU A 84 8.42 -12.51 1.65
N LEU A 85 9.33 -11.71 1.07
CA LEU A 85 9.16 -10.27 0.94
C LEU A 85 7.88 -9.94 0.18
N PHE A 86 7.60 -10.61 -0.93
CA PHE A 86 6.43 -10.31 -1.77
C PHE A 86 5.12 -10.74 -1.11
N ASP A 87 5.12 -11.81 -0.32
CA ASP A 87 3.95 -12.23 0.45
C ASP A 87 3.62 -11.23 1.55
N LYS A 88 4.62 -10.85 2.35
CA LYS A 88 4.48 -9.83 3.40
C LYS A 88 4.14 -8.46 2.81
N PHE A 89 4.73 -8.10 1.67
CA PHE A 89 4.46 -6.82 1.02
C PHE A 89 3.00 -6.73 0.55
N ARG A 90 2.47 -7.80 -0.07
CA ARG A 90 1.06 -7.85 -0.47
C ARG A 90 0.12 -7.69 0.72
N GLN A 91 0.39 -8.39 1.81
CA GLN A 91 -0.39 -8.25 3.04
C GLN A 91 -0.34 -6.82 3.57
N LYS A 92 0.86 -6.21 3.62
CA LYS A 92 1.03 -4.84 4.10
C LYS A 92 0.28 -3.81 3.24
N VAL A 93 0.30 -3.97 1.91
CA VAL A 93 -0.49 -3.13 1.00
C VAL A 93 -1.99 -3.31 1.29
N ALA A 94 -2.49 -4.54 1.38
CA ALA A 94 -3.91 -4.81 1.67
C ALA A 94 -4.35 -4.21 3.02
N THR A 95 -3.55 -4.37 4.07
CA THR A 95 -3.82 -3.78 5.39
C THR A 95 -3.84 -2.25 5.33
N GLN A 96 -2.96 -1.64 4.54
CA GLN A 96 -2.91 -0.18 4.41
C GLN A 96 -4.16 0.36 3.69
N LEU A 97 -4.61 -0.33 2.63
CA LEU A 97 -5.83 0.02 1.92
C LEU A 97 -7.07 -0.12 2.79
N GLU A 98 -7.15 -1.19 3.58
CA GLU A 98 -8.28 -1.39 4.50
C GLU A 98 -8.31 -0.31 5.59
N LYS A 99 -7.15 0.09 6.12
CA LYS A 99 -7.06 1.21 7.06
C LYS A 99 -7.54 2.52 6.44
N GLU A 100 -7.16 2.81 5.19
CA GLU A 100 -7.65 4.00 4.48
C GLU A 100 -9.18 3.93 4.29
N ARG A 101 -9.71 2.78 3.87
CA ARG A 101 -11.15 2.57 3.69
C ARG A 101 -11.93 2.82 4.99
N LEU A 102 -11.46 2.25 6.11
CA LEU A 102 -12.08 2.44 7.42
C LEU A 102 -11.99 3.90 7.90
N PHE A 103 -10.87 4.57 7.64
CA PHE A 103 -10.70 5.99 7.95
C PHE A 103 -11.71 6.86 7.19
N TYR A 104 -11.85 6.66 5.87
CA TYR A 104 -12.85 7.39 5.09
C TYR A 104 -14.29 7.07 5.51
N ALA A 105 -14.61 5.80 5.76
CA ALA A 105 -15.95 5.40 6.22
C ALA A 105 -16.34 6.07 7.55
N SER A 106 -15.40 6.11 8.51
CA SER A 106 -15.62 6.76 9.79
C SER A 106 -15.73 8.29 9.67
N LYS A 107 -14.93 8.93 8.80
CA LYS A 107 -15.06 10.36 8.49
C LYS A 107 -16.44 10.69 7.91
N THR A 108 -16.91 9.91 6.93
CA THR A 108 -18.23 10.12 6.33
C THR A 108 -19.37 9.88 7.33
N GLN A 109 -19.26 8.89 8.22
CA GLN A 109 -20.25 8.69 9.29
C GLN A 109 -20.28 9.86 10.27
N ARG A 110 -19.11 10.39 10.63
CA ARG A 110 -19.00 11.57 11.49
C ARG A 110 -19.60 12.82 10.85
N GLU A 111 -19.27 13.09 9.59
CA GLU A 111 -19.83 14.21 8.82
C GLU A 111 -21.36 14.08 8.67
N ARG A 112 -21.88 12.87 8.46
CA ARG A 112 -23.33 12.62 8.45
C ARG A 112 -23.97 12.86 9.82
N LYS A 113 -23.33 12.46 10.92
CA LYS A 113 -23.84 12.69 12.28
C LYS A 113 -23.85 14.17 12.64
N GLU A 114 -22.77 14.89 12.32
CA GLU A 114 -22.65 16.33 12.53
C GLU A 114 -23.69 17.13 11.71
N ASN A 115 -23.89 16.78 10.43
CA ASN A 115 -24.96 17.38 9.61
C ASN A 115 -26.38 17.03 10.09
N PHE A 116 -26.58 15.83 10.63
CA PHE A 116 -27.88 15.44 11.17
C PHE A 116 -28.18 16.17 12.48
N GLU A 117 -27.19 16.33 13.36
CA GLU A 117 -27.29 17.11 14.59
C GLU A 117 -27.54 18.60 14.31
N SER A 118 -26.90 19.19 13.29
CA SER A 118 -27.19 20.57 12.87
C SER A 118 -28.63 20.74 12.40
N TYR A 119 -29.17 19.75 11.68
CA TYR A 119 -30.55 19.77 11.19
C TYR A 119 -31.59 19.78 12.33
N PHE A 120 -31.33 19.07 13.43
CA PHE A 120 -32.19 19.11 14.62
C PHE A 120 -32.08 20.43 15.38
N SER A 121 -30.85 20.96 15.52
CA SER A 121 -30.61 22.31 16.06
C SER A 121 -31.41 23.38 15.31
N ASP A 122 -31.40 23.32 13.97
CA ASP A 122 -32.12 24.28 13.14
C ASP A 122 -33.65 24.11 13.25
N LEU A 123 -34.14 22.88 13.43
CA LEU A 123 -35.56 22.59 13.67
C LEU A 123 -36.03 23.09 15.04
N ASP A 124 -35.25 22.86 16.10
CA ASP A 124 -35.55 23.34 17.45
C ASP A 124 -35.56 24.88 17.49
N ALA A 125 -34.59 25.52 16.83
CA ALA A 125 -34.55 26.98 16.70
C ALA A 125 -35.74 27.53 15.89
N PHE A 126 -36.19 26.81 14.87
CA PHE A 126 -37.37 27.21 14.09
C PHE A 126 -38.67 27.09 14.91
N GLN A 127 -38.83 26.05 15.72
CA GLN A 127 -39.99 25.88 16.59
C GLN A 127 -40.05 26.95 17.69
N GLN A 128 -38.92 27.26 18.34
CA GLN A 128 -38.88 28.31 19.37
C GLN A 128 -39.25 29.70 18.82
N ASN A 129 -38.87 30.02 17.58
CA ASN A 129 -39.25 31.28 16.95
C ASN A 129 -40.74 31.35 16.56
N GLN A 130 -41.45 30.23 16.49
CA GLN A 130 -42.91 30.21 16.25
C GLN A 130 -43.72 30.34 17.55
N ASP A 131 -43.16 29.93 18.68
CA ASP A 131 -43.83 30.04 19.99
C ASP A 131 -43.66 31.43 20.66
N GLU A 132 -42.79 32.30 20.12
CA GLU A 132 -42.58 33.69 20.58
C GLU A 132 -43.42 34.76 19.84
N VAL A 133 -44.34 34.37 18.95
CA VAL A 133 -45.27 35.25 18.20
C VAL A 133 -46.71 35.03 18.63
#